data_AF-A0A0R2WJ40-F1
#
_entry.id   AF-A0A0R2WJ40-F1
#
_cell.length_a   1.000
_cell.length_b   1.000
_cell.length_c   1.000
_cell.angle_alpha   90.00
_cell.angle_beta   90.00
_cell.angle_gamma   90.00
#
_symmetry.space_group_name_H-M   'P 1'
#
loop_
_entity.id
_entity.type
_entity.pdbx_description
1 polymer ?
#
loop_
_entity_poly.entity_id
_entity_poly.type
_entity_poly.pdbx_seq_one_letter_code
_entity_poly.pdbx_strand_id
1 'polypeptide(L)'
;MSDHLVHENHPAISSRLKRAEGHLRRVIGMIDEGRTCVDLATQLHAVERALDEAKRALIHDHIDHCVTAGGDQDLAEIKSLTKLL
;
A
#
# COMPACT_ATOMS: atom_id res chain seq x y z
N MET A 1 -13.83 -22.29 2.10
CA MET A 1 -13.63 -21.19 3.07
C MET A 1 -12.21 -20.76 2.84
N SER A 2 -12.01 -19.67 2.10
CA SER A 2 -10.69 -19.25 1.64
C SER A 2 -9.90 -18.75 2.84
N ASP A 3 -8.94 -19.55 3.30
CA ASP A 3 -7.94 -19.14 4.29
C ASP A 3 -7.11 -18.03 3.64
N HIS A 4 -7.49 -16.77 3.89
CA HIS A 4 -6.58 -15.66 3.73
C HIS A 4 -5.49 -15.84 4.78
N LEU A 5 -4.42 -16.52 4.38
CA LEU A 5 -3.20 -16.65 5.16
C LEU A 5 -2.83 -15.24 5.64
N VAL A 6 -2.85 -15.04 6.95
CA VAL A 6 -2.41 -13.79 7.56
C VAL A 6 -0.90 -13.76 7.40
N HIS A 7 -0.40 -13.05 6.39
CA HIS A 7 1.04 -12.98 6.14
C HIS A 7 1.73 -12.25 7.28
N GLU A 8 2.89 -12.76 7.73
CA GLU A 8 3.64 -12.27 8.90
C GLU A 8 4.00 -10.77 8.81
N ASN A 9 3.98 -10.17 7.62
CA ASN A 9 4.39 -8.79 7.37
C ASN A 9 3.25 -7.76 7.35
N HIS A 10 1.99 -8.18 7.55
CA HIS A 10 0.85 -7.25 7.67
C HIS A 10 1.06 -6.13 8.70
N PRO A 11 1.70 -6.35 9.88
CA PRO A 11 1.99 -5.28 10.83
C PRO A 11 2.92 -4.18 10.27
N ALA A 12 3.92 -4.55 9.46
CA ALA A 12 4.85 -3.60 8.85
C ALA A 12 4.14 -2.74 7.78
N ILE A 13 3.29 -3.37 6.97
CA ILE A 13 2.48 -2.67 5.96
C ILE A 13 1.47 -1.75 6.63
N SER A 14 0.81 -2.21 7.70
CA SER A 14 -0.08 -1.38 8.52
C SER A 14 0.65 -0.15 9.07
N SER A 15 1.90 -0.31 9.54
CA SER A 15 2.73 0.81 10.01
C SER A 15 3.02 1.84 8.90
N ARG A 16 3.29 1.38 7.66
CA ARG A 16 3.48 2.27 6.51
C ARG A 16 2.19 3.02 6.15
N LEU A 17 1.05 2.33 6.15
CA LEU A 17 -0.25 2.95 5.89
C LEU A 17 -0.61 3.99 6.96
N LYS A 18 -0.31 3.74 8.25
CA LYS A 18 -0.50 4.73 9.33
C LYS A 18 0.34 6.00 9.11
N ARG A 19 1.53 5.89 8.53
CA ARG A 19 2.33 7.09 8.16
C ARG A 19 1.68 7.87 7.03
N ALA A 20 1.21 7.18 5.99
CA ALA A 20 0.46 7.79 4.89
C ALA A 20 -0.84 8.47 5.38
N GLU A 21 -1.54 7.84 6.33
CA GLU A 21 -2.72 8.42 7.01
C GLU A 21 -2.36 9.73 7.74
N GLY A 22 -1.25 9.75 8.46
CA GLY A 22 -0.75 10.97 9.12
C GLY A 22 -0.45 12.10 8.13
N HIS A 23 0.17 11.78 6.99
CA HIS A 23 0.41 12.74 5.92
C HIS A 23 -0.91 13.26 5.32
N LEU A 24 -1.87 12.37 5.05
CA LEU A 24 -3.17 12.75 4.51
C LEU A 24 -3.93 13.67 5.48
N ARG A 25 -3.90 13.38 6.79
CA ARG A 25 -4.49 14.25 7.81
C ARG A 25 -3.88 15.65 7.78
N ARG A 26 -2.57 15.76 7.55
CA ARG A 26 -1.90 17.06 7.39
C ARG A 26 -2.32 17.78 6.11
N VAL A 27 -2.48 17.06 5.00
CA VAL A 27 -2.99 17.66 3.74
C VAL A 27 -4.39 18.23 3.95
N ILE A 28 -5.27 17.52 4.65
CA ILE A 28 -6.61 18.01 4.99
C ILE A 28 -6.51 19.32 5.79
N GLY A 29 -5.66 19.37 6.82
CA GLY A 29 -5.42 20.61 7.56
C GLY A 29 -4.88 21.76 6.69
N MET A 30 -4.00 21.46 5.72
CA MET A 30 -3.51 22.47 4.77
C MET A 30 -4.60 23.03 3.86
N ILE A 31 -5.63 22.22 3.53
CA ILE A 31 -6.80 22.69 2.78
C ILE A 31 -7.60 23.66 3.65
N ASP A 32 -7.84 23.29 4.91
CA ASP A 32 -8.58 24.13 5.87
C ASP A 32 -7.85 25.45 6.16
N GLU A 33 -6.51 25.44 6.17
CA GLU A 33 -5.64 26.62 6.30
C GLU A 33 -5.57 27.49 5.03
N GLY A 34 -6.14 27.05 3.91
CA GLY A 34 -6.12 27.79 2.65
C GLY A 34 -4.75 27.86 1.97
N ARG A 35 -3.94 26.79 2.09
CA ARG A 35 -2.61 26.69 1.46
C ARG A 35 -2.70 26.71 -0.07
N THR A 36 -1.58 27.01 -0.72
CA THR A 36 -1.52 27.11 -2.19
C THR A 36 -1.81 25.77 -2.86
N CYS A 37 -2.42 25.82 -4.06
CA CYS A 37 -2.71 24.61 -4.84
C CYS A 37 -1.43 23.80 -5.15
N VAL A 38 -0.30 24.47 -5.34
CA VAL A 38 1.01 23.81 -5.62
C VAL A 38 1.51 23.05 -4.40
N ASP A 39 1.41 23.64 -3.20
CA ASP A 39 1.78 22.97 -1.96
C ASP A 39 0.89 21.74 -1.71
N LEU A 40 -0.43 21.90 -1.89
CA LEU A 40 -1.40 20.82 -1.74
C LEU A 40 -1.15 19.67 -2.71
N ALA A 41 -0.94 19.97 -4.00
CA ALA A 41 -0.64 18.97 -5.01
C ALA A 41 0.66 18.21 -4.71
N THR A 42 1.69 18.92 -4.23
CA THR A 42 2.97 18.32 -3.84
C THR A 42 2.82 17.36 -2.67
N GLN A 43 2.07 17.76 -1.64
CA GLN A 43 1.83 16.90 -0.48
C GLN A 43 0.92 15.71 -0.81
N LEU A 44 -0.11 15.90 -1.64
CA LEU A 44 -0.93 14.80 -2.15
C LEU A 44 -0.10 13.78 -2.93
N HIS A 45 0.82 14.25 -3.78
CA HIS A 45 1.72 13.35 -4.50
C HIS A 45 2.62 12.55 -3.55
N ALA A 46 3.10 13.17 -2.46
CA ALA A 46 3.87 12.46 -1.43
C ALA A 46 3.04 11.36 -0.73
N VAL A 47 1.75 11.61 -0.46
CA VAL A 47 0.82 10.60 0.06
C VAL A 47 0.64 9.45 -0.94
N GLU A 48 0.41 9.79 -2.21
CA GLU A 48 0.24 8.80 -3.28
C GLU A 48 1.47 7.89 -3.41
N ARG A 49 2.68 8.44 -3.36
CA ARG A 49 3.94 7.67 -3.38
C ARG A 49 4.04 6.73 -2.18
N ALA A 50 3.73 7.21 -0.97
CA ALA A 50 3.75 6.38 0.23
C ALA A 50 2.75 5.20 0.15
N LEU A 51 1.57 5.43 -0.44
CA LEU A 51 0.58 4.38 -0.69
C LEU A 51 1.07 3.38 -1.76
N ASP A 52 1.69 3.86 -2.84
CA ASP A 52 2.24 3.00 -3.88
C ASP A 52 3.34 2.09 -3.34
N GLU A 53 4.24 2.62 -2.51
CA GLU A 53 5.27 1.83 -1.81
C GLU A 53 4.68 0.77 -0.87
N ALA A 54 3.65 1.12 -0.10
CA ALA A 54 2.97 0.18 0.79
C ALA A 54 2.29 -0.95 0.00
N LYS A 55 1.62 -0.61 -1.11
CA LYS A 55 0.98 -1.56 -2.03
C LYS A 55 2.03 -2.48 -2.68
N ARG A 56 3.14 -1.93 -3.20
CA ARG A 56 4.23 -2.71 -3.78
C ARG A 56 4.77 -3.71 -2.77
N ALA A 57 5.02 -3.27 -1.54
CA ALA A 57 5.50 -4.15 -0.49
C ALA A 57 4.52 -5.27 -0.14
N LEU A 58 3.21 -5.00 -0.11
CA LEU A 58 2.18 -6.02 0.09
C LEU A 58 2.21 -7.09 -1.01
N ILE A 59 2.29 -6.64 -2.26
CA ILE A 59 2.31 -7.53 -3.43
C ILE A 59 3.59 -8.38 -3.42
N HIS A 60 4.75 -7.77 -3.18
CA HIS A 60 6.02 -8.49 -3.09
C HIS A 60 6.03 -9.51 -1.94
N ASP A 61 5.56 -9.13 -0.76
CA ASP A 61 5.48 -10.03 0.41
C ASP A 61 4.57 -11.24 0.14
N HIS A 62 3.47 -11.02 -0.58
CA HIS A 62 2.59 -12.10 -1.00
C HIS A 62 3.23 -13.01 -2.05
N ILE A 63 3.93 -12.46 -3.04
CA ILE A 63 4.66 -13.24 -4.04
C ILE A 63 5.72 -14.14 -3.38
N ASP A 64 6.53 -13.59 -2.47
CA ASP A 64 7.61 -14.34 -1.81
C ASP A 64 7.08 -15.52 -0.98
N HIS A 65 5.94 -15.35 -0.32
CA HIS A 65 5.29 -16.41 0.47
C HIS A 65 4.54 -17.45 -0.38
N CYS A 66 3.87 -17.02 -1.46
CA CYS A 66 3.09 -17.94 -2.31
C CYS A 66 3.98 -18.76 -3.26
N VAL A 67 5.08 -18.19 -3.77
CA VAL A 67 6.05 -18.93 -4.62
C VAL A 67 6.72 -20.06 -3.83
N THR A 68 6.86 -19.94 -2.52
CA THR A 68 7.41 -20.99 -1.65
C THR A 68 6.38 -22.09 -1.31
N ALA A 69 5.08 -21.84 -1.48
CA ALA A 69 4.00 -22.79 -1.16
C ALA A 69 3.63 -23.76 -2.30
N GLY A 70 3.97 -23.43 -3.56
CA GLY A 70 4.03 -24.39 -4.67
C GLY A 70 2.70 -24.90 -5.25
N GLY A 71 1.63 -24.09 -5.28
CA GLY A 71 0.35 -24.45 -5.91
C GLY A 71 0.02 -23.67 -7.20
N ASP A 72 -0.61 -24.31 -8.18
CA ASP A 72 -1.10 -23.67 -9.44
C ASP A 72 -2.10 -22.52 -9.19
N GLN A 73 -2.83 -22.57 -8.06
CA GLN A 73 -3.78 -21.54 -7.66
C GLN A 73 -3.09 -20.23 -7.24
N ASP A 74 -1.88 -20.32 -6.71
CA ASP A 74 -1.07 -19.18 -6.26
C ASP A 74 -0.62 -18.32 -7.46
N LEU A 75 -0.36 -18.95 -8.62
CA LEU A 75 0.11 -18.25 -9.82
C LEU A 75 -0.96 -17.30 -10.39
N ALA A 76 -2.24 -17.70 -10.33
CA ALA A 76 -3.35 -16.89 -10.82
C ALA A 76 -3.61 -15.67 -9.90
N GLU A 77 -3.45 -15.85 -8.59
CA GLU A 77 -3.58 -14.78 -7.59
C GLU A 77 -2.42 -13.79 -7.71
N ILE A 78 -1.18 -14.28 -7.81
CA ILE A 78 0.02 -13.47 -8.09
C ILE A 78 -0.16 -12.64 -9.37
N LYS A 79 -0.65 -13.24 -10.46
CA LYS A 79 -0.87 -12.51 -11.72
C LYS A 79 -1.91 -11.40 -11.58
N SER A 80 -2.88 -11.55 -10.69
CA SER A 80 -3.90 -10.53 -10.42
C SER A 80 -3.32 -9.38 -9.58
N LEU A 81 -2.48 -9.69 -8.60
CA LEU A 81 -1.79 -8.69 -7.77
C LEU A 81 -0.74 -7.90 -8.54
N THR A 82 0.07 -8.55 -9.38
CA THR A 82 1.09 -7.88 -10.21
C THR A 82 0.50 -6.87 -11.20
N LYS A 83 -0.77 -7.03 -11.61
CA LYS A 83 -1.47 -6.03 -12.45
C LYS A 83 -1.75 -4.70 -11.74
N LEU A 84 -1.63 -4.68 -10.41
CA LEU A 84 -1.86 -3.49 -9.59
C LEU A 84 -0.54 -2.72 -9.31
N LEU A 85 0.61 -3.23 -9.77
CA LEU A 85 1.92 -2.55 -9.75
C LEU A 85 2.05 -1.52 -10.87
#